data_AF-A0A1Y3CC99-F1
#
_entry.id   AF-A0A1Y3CC99-F1
#
_cell.length_a   1.000
_cell.length_b   1.000
_cell.length_c   1.000
_cell.angle_alpha   90.00
_cell.angle_beta   90.00
_cell.angle_gamma   90.00
#
_symmetry.space_group_name_H-M   'P 1'
#
loop_
_entity.id
_entity.type
_entity.pdbx_description
1 polymer ?
#
loop_
_entity_poly.entity_id
_entity_poly.type
_entity_poly.pdbx_seq_one_letter_code
_entity_poly.pdbx_strand_id
1 'polypeptide(L)'
;MSLLRRWFDPIRSSWFYEKPIRQKVLPTEHGLSIYLRLDDVYSYLAVQQLPQLDEILSDELKPLKVIISDTAAEPPNGMSMDEWRTYSLNDAKILAHQHRFSYDNEKPEQPTPEALKQAEIILRNTPLTGQNFLYLLEDVFHMLWQQQYGKLRTLFVMASQHQQPQNFSERVFEHLPVLESYFEFGDRKYHAVDDLLRLTRRLKQQKLLIDNPIFLIDHIEWREHIVSDAEELAEIHAMHPELDLYIALEDPISWLLLAYIKEELANYYNIQLNVYPLSYHAKDFFDWSLATRLSKRTEVKFTPFCRPTADGTLNMARLFYSVPEEQRVDVMYEILQAVWTKGQDLAFKPHLQRLKQDLDIAHFVDDDVAELLKANDQKCAEKHQPDFPILELRVDGKQYVFNSLYRVWMIESILSNVLEQKYKSDNDAELKHIEDNSNAERKM
;
A
#
# COMPACT_ATOMS: atom_id res chain seq x y z
N MET A 1 33.35 -7.74 0.46
CA MET A 1 32.12 -7.79 -0.39
C MET A 1 31.90 -6.55 -1.27
N SER A 2 32.43 -5.36 -0.91
CA SER A 2 32.20 -4.09 -1.63
C SER A 2 32.64 -4.06 -3.11
N LEU A 3 33.74 -4.73 -3.52
CA LEU A 3 34.21 -4.68 -4.91
C LEU A 3 33.25 -5.31 -5.93
N LEU A 4 32.61 -6.44 -5.59
CA LEU A 4 31.65 -7.06 -6.50
C LEU A 4 30.41 -6.19 -6.69
N ARG A 5 29.83 -5.63 -5.62
CA ARG A 5 28.67 -4.73 -5.71
C ARG A 5 29.01 -3.48 -6.53
N ARG A 6 30.15 -2.82 -6.25
CA ARG A 6 30.58 -1.60 -6.94
C ARG A 6 30.69 -1.75 -8.46
N TRP A 7 31.20 -2.88 -8.94
CA TRP A 7 31.40 -3.11 -10.38
C TRP A 7 30.19 -3.77 -11.05
N PHE A 8 29.55 -4.74 -10.39
CA PHE A 8 28.46 -5.50 -11.01
C PHE A 8 27.08 -4.86 -10.83
N ASP A 9 26.80 -4.18 -9.72
CA ASP A 9 25.46 -3.60 -9.51
C ASP A 9 25.14 -2.52 -10.57
N PRO A 10 26.04 -1.57 -10.91
CA PRO A 10 25.76 -0.59 -11.97
C PRO A 10 25.51 -1.24 -13.33
N ILE A 11 26.30 -2.25 -13.70
CA ILE A 11 26.17 -2.95 -14.98
C ILE A 11 24.87 -3.78 -15.01
N ARG A 12 24.61 -4.55 -13.94
CA ARG A 12 23.41 -5.41 -13.85
C ARG A 12 22.13 -4.59 -13.77
N SER A 13 22.15 -3.46 -13.06
CA SER A 13 20.98 -2.59 -12.91
C SER A 13 20.58 -1.96 -14.23
N SER A 14 21.53 -1.37 -14.97
CA SER A 14 21.26 -0.85 -16.32
C SER A 14 20.71 -1.94 -17.24
N TRP A 15 21.34 -3.12 -17.24
CA TRP A 15 20.87 -4.25 -18.06
C TRP A 15 19.47 -4.72 -17.65
N PHE A 16 19.16 -4.74 -16.36
CA PHE A 16 17.83 -5.10 -15.87
C PHE A 16 16.77 -4.07 -16.27
N TYR A 17 17.10 -2.78 -16.20
CA TYR A 17 16.19 -1.68 -16.51
C TYR A 17 15.85 -1.59 -18.01
N GLU A 18 16.87 -1.76 -18.86
CA GLU A 18 16.74 -1.71 -20.32
C GLU A 18 16.19 -2.99 -20.93
N LYS A 19 16.12 -4.08 -20.17
CA LYS A 19 15.53 -5.32 -20.67
C LYS A 19 14.12 -5.01 -21.20
N PRO A 20 13.84 -5.28 -22.49
CA PRO A 20 12.49 -5.17 -22.99
C PRO A 20 11.62 -6.08 -22.12
N ILE A 21 10.51 -5.53 -21.62
CA ILE A 21 9.54 -6.29 -20.85
C ILE A 21 8.97 -7.32 -21.82
N ARG A 22 9.62 -8.48 -21.93
CA ARG A 22 9.06 -9.63 -22.64
C ARG A 22 7.81 -9.97 -21.86
N GLN A 23 6.66 -9.66 -22.45
CA GLN A 23 5.37 -10.11 -21.97
C GLN A 23 5.36 -11.63 -22.11
N LYS A 24 5.89 -12.32 -21.08
CA LYS A 24 5.78 -13.77 -20.98
C LYS A 24 4.30 -14.08 -20.95
N VAL A 25 3.79 -14.71 -22.01
CA VAL A 25 2.47 -15.33 -22.01
C VAL A 25 2.50 -16.36 -20.89
N LEU A 26 1.59 -16.21 -19.95
CA LEU A 26 1.48 -17.09 -18.79
C LEU A 26 0.60 -18.28 -19.16
N PRO A 27 0.93 -19.48 -18.66
CA PRO A 27 0.12 -20.66 -18.93
C PRO A 27 -1.29 -20.48 -18.33
N THR A 28 -2.30 -20.92 -19.08
CA THR A 28 -3.71 -20.91 -18.68
C THR A 28 -4.18 -22.28 -18.16
N GLU A 29 -3.32 -23.30 -18.19
CA GLU A 29 -3.62 -24.70 -17.82
C GLU A 29 -4.18 -24.85 -16.40
N HIS A 30 -3.80 -23.96 -15.48
CA HIS A 30 -4.26 -23.96 -14.08
C HIS A 30 -5.38 -22.94 -13.81
N GLY A 31 -5.88 -22.26 -14.85
CA GLY A 31 -6.89 -21.21 -14.73
C GLY A 31 -6.42 -20.01 -13.91
N LEU A 32 -7.39 -19.27 -13.38
CA LEU A 32 -7.17 -18.22 -12.39
C LEU A 32 -7.64 -18.72 -11.03
N SER A 33 -6.80 -18.56 -10.01
CA SER A 33 -7.11 -18.94 -8.64
C SER A 33 -7.11 -17.73 -7.71
N ILE A 34 -7.95 -17.71 -6.69
CA ILE A 34 -7.90 -16.75 -5.59
C ILE A 34 -7.80 -17.48 -4.26
N TYR A 35 -6.88 -17.02 -3.41
CA TYR A 35 -6.67 -17.51 -2.05
C TYR A 35 -7.27 -16.50 -1.08
N LEU A 36 -8.13 -16.99 -0.20
CA LEU A 36 -8.92 -16.20 0.75
C LEU A 36 -8.82 -16.79 2.15
N ARG A 37 -9.10 -15.96 3.14
CA ARG A 37 -9.32 -16.33 4.54
C ARG A 37 -10.58 -15.63 5.04
N LEU A 38 -11.43 -16.35 5.78
CA LEU A 38 -12.69 -15.78 6.30
C LEU A 38 -12.45 -14.71 7.37
N ASP A 39 -11.31 -14.77 8.06
CA ASP A 39 -10.86 -13.84 9.09
C ASP A 39 -9.85 -12.79 8.57
N ASP A 40 -9.69 -12.68 7.24
CA ASP A 40 -8.87 -11.67 6.59
C ASP A 40 -9.75 -10.58 5.96
N VAL A 41 -9.52 -9.33 6.35
CA VAL A 41 -10.28 -8.18 5.85
C VAL A 41 -9.97 -7.90 4.38
N TYR A 42 -8.77 -8.18 3.91
CA TYR A 42 -8.44 -8.03 2.48
C TYR A 42 -9.16 -9.08 1.63
N SER A 43 -9.43 -10.26 2.19
CA SER A 43 -10.31 -11.25 1.56
C SER A 43 -11.73 -10.71 1.43
N TYR A 44 -12.25 -9.99 2.44
CA TYR A 44 -13.56 -9.33 2.34
C TYR A 44 -13.63 -8.25 1.25
N LEU A 45 -12.59 -7.42 1.13
CA LEU A 45 -12.55 -6.43 0.04
C LEU A 45 -12.45 -7.11 -1.33
N ALA A 46 -11.65 -8.17 -1.44
CA ALA A 46 -11.45 -8.91 -2.69
C ALA A 46 -12.74 -9.59 -3.19
N VAL A 47 -13.53 -10.21 -2.32
CA VAL A 47 -14.74 -10.95 -2.73
C VAL A 47 -15.78 -10.08 -3.41
N GLN A 48 -15.87 -8.80 -3.06
CA GLN A 48 -16.78 -7.82 -3.66
C GLN A 48 -16.49 -7.55 -5.16
N GLN A 49 -15.35 -8.00 -5.67
CA GLN A 49 -14.94 -7.81 -7.06
C GLN A 49 -15.05 -9.09 -7.90
N LEU A 50 -15.25 -10.25 -7.26
CA LEU A 50 -15.17 -11.54 -7.96
C LEU A 50 -16.33 -11.79 -8.92
N PRO A 51 -17.60 -11.47 -8.61
CA PRO A 51 -18.68 -11.71 -9.56
C PRO A 51 -18.51 -10.96 -10.88
N GLN A 52 -18.08 -9.70 -10.79
CA GLN A 52 -17.81 -8.87 -11.97
C GLN A 52 -16.53 -9.33 -12.69
N LEU A 53 -15.50 -9.78 -11.95
CA LEU A 53 -14.30 -10.34 -12.56
C LEU A 53 -14.64 -11.59 -13.36
N ASP A 54 -15.36 -12.53 -12.75
CA ASP A 54 -15.78 -13.78 -13.40
C ASP A 54 -16.61 -13.49 -14.66
N GLU A 55 -17.53 -12.52 -14.63
CA GLU A 55 -18.33 -12.15 -15.80
C GLU A 55 -17.45 -11.85 -17.03
N ILE A 56 -16.39 -11.07 -16.85
CA ILE A 56 -15.52 -10.62 -17.94
C ILE A 56 -14.34 -11.56 -18.24
N LEU A 57 -14.15 -12.66 -17.50
CA LEU A 57 -13.11 -13.66 -17.82
C LEU A 57 -13.48 -14.42 -19.10
N SER A 58 -12.47 -14.75 -19.91
CA SER A 58 -12.62 -15.71 -21.01
C SER A 58 -12.92 -17.12 -20.49
N ASP A 59 -13.60 -17.93 -21.30
CA ASP A 59 -13.91 -19.33 -20.97
C ASP A 59 -12.66 -20.17 -20.64
N GLU A 60 -11.48 -19.81 -21.18
CA GLU A 60 -10.21 -20.46 -20.87
C GLU A 60 -9.79 -20.38 -19.39
N LEU A 61 -10.28 -19.37 -18.66
CA LEU A 61 -9.97 -19.16 -17.24
C LEU A 61 -11.14 -19.50 -16.33
N LYS A 62 -12.30 -19.86 -16.89
CA LYS A 62 -13.50 -20.19 -16.14
C LYS A 62 -13.55 -21.68 -15.81
N PRO A 63 -14.12 -22.06 -14.66
CA PRO A 63 -14.55 -21.18 -13.57
C PRO A 63 -13.37 -20.59 -12.77
N LEU A 64 -13.55 -19.41 -12.17
CA LEU A 64 -12.61 -18.90 -11.17
C LEU A 64 -12.48 -19.91 -10.01
N LYS A 65 -11.25 -20.36 -9.72
CA LYS A 65 -10.98 -21.27 -8.61
C LYS A 65 -10.83 -20.49 -7.30
N VAL A 66 -11.66 -20.80 -6.32
CA VAL A 66 -11.64 -20.20 -4.98
C VAL A 66 -11.01 -21.18 -3.99
N ILE A 67 -9.95 -20.76 -3.32
CA ILE A 67 -9.27 -21.49 -2.26
C ILE A 67 -9.49 -20.72 -0.95
N ILE A 68 -10.16 -21.35 0.01
CA ILE A 68 -10.40 -20.78 1.34
C ILE A 68 -9.50 -21.49 2.33
N SER A 69 -8.58 -20.74 2.93
CA SER A 69 -7.72 -21.23 4.00
C SER A 69 -8.28 -20.86 5.38
N ASP A 70 -8.02 -21.71 6.35
CA ASP A 70 -8.26 -21.46 7.78
C ASP A 70 -6.99 -21.05 8.54
N THR A 71 -5.85 -20.99 7.84
CA THR A 71 -4.53 -20.82 8.45
C THR A 71 -3.94 -19.46 8.12
N ALA A 72 -3.74 -18.64 9.15
CA ALA A 72 -3.02 -17.38 9.05
C ALA A 72 -1.51 -17.62 8.85
N ALA A 73 -0.89 -16.89 7.93
CA ALA A 73 0.57 -16.80 7.88
C ALA A 73 1.10 -15.86 8.97
N GLU A 74 2.41 -15.93 9.24
CA GLU A 74 3.08 -15.04 10.19
C GLU A 74 3.05 -13.57 9.70
N PRO A 75 2.71 -12.61 10.57
CA PRO A 75 2.80 -11.20 10.26
C PRO A 75 4.22 -10.77 9.85
N PRO A 76 4.33 -9.74 8.99
CA PRO A 76 5.62 -9.26 8.55
C PRO A 76 6.37 -8.53 9.68
N ASN A 77 7.69 -8.43 9.51
CA ASN A 77 8.57 -7.54 10.29
C ASN A 77 8.46 -7.66 11.82
N GLY A 78 8.15 -8.86 12.31
CA GLY A 78 8.09 -9.14 13.76
C GLY A 78 6.87 -8.55 14.48
N MET A 79 5.87 -8.06 13.74
CA MET A 79 4.61 -7.63 14.32
C MET A 79 3.90 -8.80 15.01
N SER A 80 3.21 -8.51 16.11
CA SER A 80 2.26 -9.45 16.69
C SER A 80 1.02 -9.60 15.79
N MET A 81 0.29 -10.69 15.97
CA MET A 81 -0.97 -10.92 15.26
C MET A 81 -2.01 -9.82 15.51
N ASP A 82 -2.03 -9.26 16.72
CA ASP A 82 -2.99 -8.20 17.06
C ASP A 82 -2.62 -6.87 16.42
N GLU A 83 -1.33 -6.50 16.39
CA GLU A 83 -0.86 -5.33 15.64
C GLU A 83 -1.18 -5.45 14.15
N TRP A 84 -0.94 -6.63 13.57
CA TRP A 84 -1.31 -6.91 12.18
C TRP A 84 -2.80 -6.72 11.92
N ARG A 85 -3.66 -7.31 12.76
CA ARG A 85 -5.11 -7.16 12.64
C ARG A 85 -5.54 -5.70 12.74
N THR A 86 -5.02 -4.95 13.71
CA THR A 86 -5.36 -3.53 13.86
C THR A 86 -4.90 -2.73 12.64
N TYR A 87 -3.69 -2.98 12.14
CA TYR A 87 -3.21 -2.36 10.91
C TYR A 87 -4.15 -2.67 9.73
N SER A 88 -4.43 -3.95 9.46
CA SER A 88 -5.23 -4.35 8.29
C SER A 88 -6.64 -3.79 8.33
N LEU A 89 -7.28 -3.70 9.50
CA LEU A 89 -8.61 -3.09 9.64
C LEU A 89 -8.60 -1.58 9.31
N ASN A 90 -7.54 -0.87 9.70
CA ASN A 90 -7.40 0.55 9.42
C ASN A 90 -7.08 0.81 7.94
N ASP A 91 -6.17 0.02 7.36
CA ASP A 91 -5.85 0.09 5.93
C ASP A 91 -7.06 -0.27 5.05
N ALA A 92 -7.81 -1.32 5.43
CA ALA A 92 -9.02 -1.71 4.72
C ALA A 92 -10.09 -0.63 4.71
N LYS A 93 -10.20 0.20 5.76
CA LYS A 93 -11.10 1.35 5.79
C LYS A 93 -10.77 2.37 4.70
N ILE A 94 -9.48 2.63 4.51
CA ILE A 94 -8.98 3.56 3.49
C ILE A 94 -9.25 3.00 2.09
N LEU A 95 -8.90 1.73 1.86
CA LEU A 95 -9.14 1.04 0.60
C LEU A 95 -10.63 0.97 0.26
N ALA A 96 -11.47 0.68 1.25
CA ALA A 96 -12.91 0.60 1.04
C ALA A 96 -13.51 1.96 0.67
N HIS A 97 -13.08 3.03 1.33
CA HIS A 97 -13.50 4.38 0.96
C HIS A 97 -13.08 4.72 -0.48
N GLN A 98 -11.82 4.47 -0.82
CA GLN A 98 -11.26 4.76 -2.15
C GLN A 98 -12.00 4.01 -3.26
N HIS A 99 -12.16 2.69 -3.10
CA HIS A 99 -12.73 1.83 -4.14
C HIS A 99 -14.24 1.66 -3.99
N ARG A 100 -14.87 2.39 -3.06
CA ARG A 100 -16.31 2.33 -2.76
C ARG A 100 -16.79 0.93 -2.40
N PHE A 101 -15.95 0.17 -1.70
CA PHE A 101 -16.35 -1.12 -1.14
C PHE A 101 -17.28 -0.92 0.05
N SER A 102 -18.16 -1.88 0.26
CA SER A 102 -18.94 -1.98 1.49
C SER A 102 -18.01 -2.30 2.65
N TYR A 103 -17.96 -1.44 3.66
CA TYR A 103 -17.13 -1.64 4.86
C TYR A 103 -17.75 -0.91 6.06
N ASP A 104 -17.72 -1.52 7.24
CA ASP A 104 -18.16 -0.86 8.46
C ASP A 104 -17.08 0.15 8.89
N ASN A 105 -17.32 1.41 8.53
CA ASN A 105 -16.40 2.50 8.83
C ASN A 105 -16.45 2.96 10.30
N GLU A 106 -17.50 2.59 11.04
CA GLU A 106 -17.71 3.03 12.42
C GLU A 106 -17.05 2.08 13.41
N LYS A 107 -17.27 0.77 13.26
CA LYS A 107 -16.75 -0.27 14.16
C LYS A 107 -16.34 -1.53 13.40
N PRO A 108 -15.22 -1.48 12.66
CA PRO A 108 -14.69 -2.69 12.05
C PRO A 108 -14.23 -3.67 13.12
N GLU A 109 -14.83 -4.86 13.16
CA GLU A 109 -14.55 -5.90 14.14
C GLU A 109 -14.17 -7.21 13.45
N GLN A 110 -13.26 -7.95 14.07
CA GLN A 110 -12.89 -9.29 13.60
C GLN A 110 -14.06 -10.27 13.79
N PRO A 111 -14.38 -11.11 12.79
CA PRO A 111 -15.41 -12.12 12.94
C PRO A 111 -15.12 -13.08 14.10
N THR A 112 -16.16 -13.44 14.85
CA THR A 112 -16.01 -14.38 15.97
C THR A 112 -15.68 -15.81 15.49
N PRO A 113 -14.97 -16.64 16.28
CA PRO A 113 -14.68 -18.02 15.92
C PRO A 113 -15.92 -18.86 15.59
N GLU A 114 -17.05 -18.60 16.26
CA GLU A 114 -18.32 -19.27 15.97
C GLU A 114 -18.85 -18.87 14.60
N ALA A 115 -18.86 -17.57 14.29
CA ALA A 115 -19.32 -17.06 13.00
C ALA A 115 -18.46 -17.58 11.84
N LEU A 116 -17.13 -17.62 12.01
CA LEU A 116 -16.19 -18.20 11.04
C LEU A 116 -16.55 -19.66 10.71
N LYS A 117 -16.81 -20.48 11.74
CA LYS A 117 -17.20 -21.87 11.55
C LYS A 117 -18.55 -22.02 10.86
N GLN A 118 -19.52 -21.15 11.18
CA GLN A 118 -20.82 -21.12 10.51
C GLN A 118 -20.67 -20.77 9.03
N ALA A 119 -19.89 -19.75 8.71
CA ALA A 119 -19.60 -19.33 7.34
C ALA A 119 -18.93 -20.44 6.51
N GLU A 120 -17.92 -21.11 7.06
CA GLU A 120 -17.27 -22.22 6.39
C GLU A 120 -18.26 -23.35 6.06
N ILE A 121 -19.15 -23.70 7.01
CA ILE A 121 -20.18 -24.73 6.78
C ILE A 121 -21.18 -24.31 5.70
N ILE A 122 -21.60 -23.05 5.68
CA ILE A 122 -22.47 -22.52 4.62
C ILE A 122 -21.80 -22.70 3.26
N LEU A 123 -20.54 -22.26 3.14
CA LEU A 123 -19.79 -22.32 1.89
C LEU A 123 -19.47 -23.75 1.45
N ARG A 124 -19.25 -24.69 2.37
CA ARG A 124 -19.01 -26.11 2.05
C ARG A 124 -20.27 -26.84 1.59
N ASN A 125 -21.40 -26.59 2.24
CA ASN A 125 -22.60 -27.40 2.05
C ASN A 125 -23.52 -26.85 0.95
N THR A 126 -23.37 -25.59 0.54
CA THR A 126 -24.26 -25.01 -0.48
C THR A 126 -23.94 -25.56 -1.87
N PRO A 127 -24.95 -26.04 -2.63
CA PRO A 127 -24.77 -26.64 -3.97
C PRO A 127 -24.68 -25.63 -5.12
N LEU A 128 -24.50 -24.34 -4.82
CA LEU A 128 -24.31 -23.31 -5.85
C LEU A 128 -22.90 -23.44 -6.49
N THR A 129 -22.82 -23.13 -7.79
CA THR A 129 -21.60 -23.18 -8.60
C THR A 129 -21.47 -21.90 -9.44
N GLY A 130 -20.26 -21.66 -9.98
CA GLY A 130 -19.98 -20.50 -10.85
C GLY A 130 -20.35 -19.16 -10.20
N GLN A 131 -20.92 -18.24 -10.97
CA GLN A 131 -21.27 -16.89 -10.51
C GLN A 131 -22.22 -16.89 -9.29
N ASN A 132 -23.17 -17.83 -9.21
CA ASN A 132 -24.07 -17.93 -8.06
C ASN A 132 -23.33 -18.28 -6.76
N PHE A 133 -22.25 -19.06 -6.85
CA PHE A 133 -21.39 -19.32 -5.70
C PHE A 133 -20.59 -18.07 -5.31
N LEU A 134 -20.12 -17.28 -6.28
CA LEU A 134 -19.39 -16.05 -6.00
C LEU A 134 -20.27 -15.00 -5.30
N TYR A 135 -21.54 -14.87 -5.68
CA TYR A 135 -22.50 -14.02 -4.95
C TYR A 135 -22.74 -14.52 -3.52
N LEU A 136 -22.89 -15.83 -3.32
CA LEU A 136 -22.98 -16.39 -1.97
C LEU A 136 -21.71 -16.11 -1.14
N LEU A 137 -20.55 -16.24 -1.77
CA LEU A 137 -19.26 -15.98 -1.12
C LEU A 137 -19.19 -14.53 -0.64
N GLU A 138 -19.51 -13.57 -1.51
CA GLU A 138 -19.61 -12.15 -1.17
C GLU A 138 -20.61 -11.92 -0.02
N ASP A 139 -21.82 -12.49 -0.11
CA ASP A 139 -22.86 -12.37 0.92
C ASP A 139 -22.40 -12.90 2.28
N VAL A 140 -21.76 -14.07 2.32
CA VAL A 140 -21.25 -14.68 3.56
C VAL A 140 -20.18 -13.79 4.19
N PHE A 141 -19.23 -13.28 3.40
CA PHE A 141 -18.25 -12.32 3.89
C PHE A 141 -18.91 -11.03 4.37
N HIS A 142 -19.86 -10.47 3.62
CA HIS A 142 -20.60 -9.28 4.02
C HIS A 142 -21.30 -9.50 5.37
N MET A 143 -21.94 -10.66 5.56
CA MET A 143 -22.59 -11.00 6.84
C MET A 143 -21.59 -11.13 8.00
N LEU A 144 -20.40 -11.67 7.76
CA LEU A 144 -19.34 -11.77 8.77
C LEU A 144 -18.83 -10.38 9.18
N TRP A 145 -18.45 -9.56 8.20
CA TRP A 145 -17.73 -8.30 8.42
C TRP A 145 -18.65 -7.11 8.76
N GLN A 146 -19.94 -7.23 8.48
CA GLN A 146 -20.97 -6.26 8.89
C GLN A 146 -21.77 -6.74 10.12
N GLN A 147 -21.28 -7.76 10.83
CA GLN A 147 -21.87 -8.26 12.08
C GLN A 147 -23.35 -8.70 11.92
N GLN A 148 -23.76 -9.14 10.72
CA GLN A 148 -25.14 -9.58 10.44
C GLN A 148 -25.37 -11.04 10.87
N TYR A 149 -24.96 -11.37 12.10
CA TYR A 149 -24.92 -12.74 12.62
C TYR A 149 -26.29 -13.44 12.64
N GLY A 150 -27.40 -12.69 12.75
CA GLY A 150 -28.74 -13.25 12.63
C GLY A 150 -29.05 -13.84 11.26
N LYS A 151 -28.62 -13.18 10.18
CA LYS A 151 -28.75 -13.68 8.80
C LYS A 151 -27.83 -14.88 8.57
N LEU A 152 -26.59 -14.77 9.03
CA LEU A 152 -25.60 -15.85 8.95
C LEU A 152 -26.11 -17.13 9.62
N ARG A 153 -26.66 -17.02 10.83
CA ARG A 153 -27.24 -18.15 11.57
C ARG A 153 -28.40 -18.81 10.81
N THR A 154 -29.24 -18.02 10.15
CA THR A 154 -30.37 -18.53 9.36
C THR A 154 -29.86 -19.37 8.19
N LEU A 155 -28.89 -18.86 7.43
CA LEU A 155 -28.26 -19.61 6.33
C LEU A 155 -27.52 -20.85 6.83
N PHE A 156 -26.83 -20.76 7.97
CA PHE A 156 -26.16 -21.89 8.59
C PHE A 156 -27.13 -23.02 8.92
N VAL A 157 -28.31 -22.72 9.49
CA VAL A 157 -29.34 -23.74 9.77
C VAL A 157 -29.80 -24.41 8.47
N MET A 158 -30.05 -23.62 7.41
CA MET A 158 -30.45 -24.17 6.11
C MET A 158 -29.36 -25.07 5.50
N ALA A 159 -28.11 -24.63 5.52
CA ALA A 159 -26.97 -25.37 4.97
C ALA A 159 -26.57 -26.60 5.79
N SER A 160 -26.79 -26.60 7.11
CA SER A 160 -26.43 -27.72 7.99
C SER A 160 -27.52 -28.80 8.08
N GLN A 161 -28.79 -28.42 8.03
CA GLN A 161 -29.91 -29.36 8.21
C GLN A 161 -30.45 -29.93 6.90
N HIS A 162 -30.33 -29.18 5.79
CA HIS A 162 -30.96 -29.56 4.52
C HIS A 162 -29.97 -29.87 3.40
N GLN A 163 -28.67 -29.68 3.64
CA GLN A 163 -27.63 -29.90 2.64
C GLN A 163 -26.49 -30.75 3.20
N GLN A 164 -25.79 -31.44 2.30
CA GLN A 164 -24.58 -32.21 2.61
C GLN A 164 -23.34 -31.48 2.08
N PRO A 165 -22.14 -31.76 2.62
CA PRO A 165 -20.90 -31.22 2.06
C PRO A 165 -20.79 -31.50 0.57
N GLN A 166 -20.54 -30.46 -0.22
CA GLN A 166 -20.41 -30.53 -1.67
C GLN A 166 -18.94 -30.46 -2.05
N ASN A 167 -18.52 -31.30 -3.00
CA ASN A 167 -17.14 -31.35 -3.48
C ASN A 167 -17.07 -30.87 -4.93
N PHE A 168 -16.50 -29.68 -5.13
CA PHE A 168 -16.31 -29.03 -6.43
C PHE A 168 -14.84 -28.70 -6.62
N SER A 169 -14.29 -28.92 -7.82
CA SER A 169 -12.87 -28.68 -8.13
C SER A 169 -12.46 -27.21 -8.04
N GLU A 170 -13.41 -26.31 -8.29
CA GLU A 170 -13.27 -24.87 -8.30
C GLU A 170 -13.42 -24.24 -6.92
N ARG A 171 -13.81 -25.01 -5.89
CA ARG A 171 -13.95 -24.53 -4.52
C ARG A 171 -13.22 -25.46 -3.56
N VAL A 172 -12.06 -25.01 -3.12
CA VAL A 172 -11.14 -25.80 -2.30
C VAL A 172 -11.05 -25.17 -0.91
N PHE A 173 -11.02 -26.03 0.11
CA PHE A 173 -10.75 -25.61 1.48
C PHE A 173 -9.49 -26.31 1.96
N GLU A 174 -8.49 -25.53 2.39
CA GLU A 174 -7.14 -26.03 2.67
C GLU A 174 -6.56 -25.45 3.96
N HIS A 175 -5.49 -26.08 4.45
CA HIS A 175 -4.68 -25.62 5.57
C HIS A 175 -3.36 -25.04 5.04
N LEU A 176 -3.43 -23.87 4.40
CA LEU A 176 -2.29 -23.19 3.79
C LEU A 176 -2.05 -21.85 4.47
N PRO A 177 -0.82 -21.49 4.88
CA PRO A 177 -0.55 -20.16 5.42
C PRO A 177 -0.84 -19.07 4.37
N VAL A 178 -1.86 -18.25 4.63
CA VAL A 178 -2.23 -17.07 3.82
C VAL A 178 -2.16 -15.84 4.73
N LEU A 179 -1.31 -14.86 4.38
CA LEU A 179 -1.21 -13.61 5.13
C LEU A 179 -2.37 -12.67 4.76
N GLU A 180 -2.50 -12.41 3.46
CA GLU A 180 -3.51 -11.58 2.82
C GLU A 180 -4.04 -12.31 1.59
N SER A 181 -5.25 -11.94 1.14
CA SER A 181 -5.81 -12.44 -0.11
C SER A 181 -4.94 -12.16 -1.33
N TYR A 182 -4.79 -13.15 -2.20
CA TYR A 182 -4.06 -12.99 -3.46
C TYR A 182 -4.65 -13.86 -4.58
N PHE A 183 -4.53 -13.36 -5.82
CA PHE A 183 -4.74 -14.15 -7.02
C PHE A 183 -3.46 -14.86 -7.43
N GLU A 184 -3.61 -16.05 -7.99
CA GLU A 184 -2.53 -16.81 -8.62
C GLU A 184 -2.85 -17.06 -10.09
N PHE A 185 -1.94 -16.66 -10.97
CA PHE A 185 -2.05 -16.90 -12.41
C PHE A 185 -0.67 -17.17 -13.02
N GLY A 186 -0.48 -18.37 -13.57
CA GLY A 186 0.78 -18.82 -14.16
C GLY A 186 1.98 -18.70 -13.22
N ASP A 187 1.86 -19.27 -12.02
CA ASP A 187 2.83 -19.26 -10.91
C ASP A 187 3.17 -17.87 -10.36
N ARG A 188 2.35 -16.86 -10.68
CA ARG A 188 2.52 -15.50 -10.16
C ARG A 188 1.42 -15.15 -9.21
N LYS A 189 1.81 -14.56 -8.07
CA LYS A 189 0.90 -14.02 -7.07
C LYS A 189 0.66 -12.52 -7.29
N TYR A 190 -0.58 -12.11 -7.10
CA TYR A 190 -1.06 -10.72 -7.19
C TYR A 190 -1.89 -10.44 -5.94
N HIS A 191 -1.46 -9.51 -5.08
CA HIS A 191 -2.25 -9.12 -3.90
C HIS A 191 -3.64 -8.66 -4.35
N ALA A 192 -4.70 -9.18 -3.74
CA ALA A 192 -6.00 -9.18 -4.40
C ALA A 192 -6.57 -7.78 -4.61
N VAL A 193 -6.36 -6.85 -3.68
CA VAL A 193 -6.80 -5.45 -3.83
C VAL A 193 -5.73 -4.64 -4.57
N ASP A 194 -4.49 -4.65 -4.06
CA ASP A 194 -3.41 -3.77 -4.56
C ASP A 194 -2.93 -4.08 -6.00
N ASP A 195 -3.00 -5.35 -6.41
CA ASP A 195 -2.54 -5.79 -7.72
C ASP A 195 -3.66 -6.16 -8.70
N LEU A 196 -4.94 -5.94 -8.36
CA LEU A 196 -6.05 -6.30 -9.27
C LEU A 196 -5.92 -5.61 -10.62
N LEU A 197 -5.62 -4.30 -10.64
CA LEU A 197 -5.37 -3.57 -11.88
C LEU A 197 -4.16 -4.12 -12.66
N ARG A 198 -3.17 -4.67 -11.97
CA ARG A 198 -1.99 -5.30 -12.59
C ARG A 198 -2.36 -6.65 -13.21
N LEU A 199 -3.16 -7.44 -12.52
CA LEU A 199 -3.71 -8.69 -13.02
C LEU A 199 -4.58 -8.44 -14.25
N THR A 200 -5.57 -7.55 -14.17
CA THR A 200 -6.53 -7.28 -15.26
C THR A 200 -5.83 -6.73 -16.50
N ARG A 201 -4.85 -5.81 -16.37
CA ARG A 201 -4.02 -5.36 -17.50
C ARG A 201 -3.27 -6.53 -18.15
N ARG A 202 -2.78 -7.50 -17.37
CA ARG A 202 -2.13 -8.70 -17.92
C ARG A 202 -3.10 -9.65 -18.60
N LEU A 203 -4.27 -9.88 -18.02
CA LEU A 203 -5.32 -10.70 -18.64
C LEU A 203 -5.76 -10.07 -19.97
N LYS A 204 -5.97 -8.75 -20.00
CA LYS A 204 -6.27 -7.98 -21.22
C LYS A 204 -5.18 -8.13 -22.29
N GLN A 205 -3.90 -8.02 -21.91
CA GLN A 205 -2.77 -8.19 -22.84
C GLN A 205 -2.75 -9.58 -23.49
N GLN A 206 -3.18 -10.62 -22.77
CA GLN A 206 -3.25 -11.99 -23.27
C GLN A 206 -4.61 -12.33 -23.91
N LYS A 207 -5.51 -11.36 -24.05
CA LYS A 207 -6.88 -11.54 -24.58
C LYS A 207 -7.73 -12.54 -23.76
N LEU A 208 -7.49 -12.59 -22.45
CA LEU A 208 -8.20 -13.44 -21.50
C LEU A 208 -9.37 -12.71 -20.79
N LEU A 209 -9.70 -11.51 -21.27
CA LEU A 209 -10.89 -10.77 -20.86
C LEU A 209 -11.80 -10.57 -22.08
N ILE A 210 -13.09 -10.78 -21.90
CA ILE A 210 -14.11 -10.58 -22.94
C ILE A 210 -14.68 -9.16 -22.96
N ASP A 211 -14.46 -8.38 -21.89
CA ASP A 211 -14.86 -6.97 -21.79
C ASP A 211 -13.81 -6.16 -21.00
N ASN A 212 -14.01 -4.84 -20.91
CA ASN A 212 -13.13 -3.94 -20.18
C ASN A 212 -13.33 -4.05 -18.66
N PRO A 213 -12.23 -4.20 -17.91
CA PRO A 213 -12.27 -4.25 -16.46
C PRO A 213 -12.55 -2.86 -15.86
N ILE A 214 -13.68 -2.68 -15.17
CA ILE A 214 -14.03 -1.46 -14.42
C ILE A 214 -14.20 -1.85 -12.94
N PHE A 215 -13.09 -2.10 -12.25
CA PHE A 215 -13.09 -2.63 -10.88
C PHE A 215 -12.73 -1.58 -9.83
N LEU A 216 -11.66 -0.82 -10.10
CA LEU A 216 -11.05 0.09 -9.14
C LEU A 216 -10.92 1.46 -9.79
N ILE A 217 -11.16 2.51 -9.01
CA ILE A 217 -10.83 3.87 -9.45
C ILE A 217 -9.31 3.93 -9.65
N ASP A 218 -8.88 4.19 -10.89
CA ASP A 218 -7.48 4.36 -11.25
C ASP A 218 -7.04 5.76 -10.81
N HIS A 219 -6.97 6.01 -9.51
CA HIS A 219 -6.35 7.23 -8.96
C HIS A 219 -4.83 7.26 -9.16
N ILE A 220 -4.29 6.25 -9.87
CA ILE A 220 -2.87 6.06 -10.15
C ILE A 220 -2.60 6.42 -11.63
N GLU A 221 -3.33 7.39 -12.18
CA GLU A 221 -2.74 8.25 -13.22
C GLU A 221 -1.85 9.27 -12.50
N TRP A 222 -0.62 8.83 -12.18
CA TRP A 222 0.42 9.67 -11.58
C TRP A 222 0.47 11.01 -12.34
N ARG A 223 0.34 12.13 -11.59
CA ARG A 223 0.32 13.56 -12.03
C ARG A 223 -1.04 14.21 -12.26
N GLU A 224 -2.15 13.50 -12.16
CA GLU A 224 -3.45 14.18 -12.03
C GLU A 224 -3.74 14.43 -10.55
N HIS A 225 -3.59 15.69 -10.13
CA HIS A 225 -3.86 16.11 -8.76
C HIS A 225 -5.36 16.03 -8.44
N ILE A 226 -5.71 15.40 -7.32
CA ILE A 226 -7.11 15.25 -6.89
C ILE A 226 -7.76 16.61 -6.66
N VAL A 227 -7.01 17.52 -6.03
CA VAL A 227 -7.42 18.90 -5.78
C VAL A 227 -6.63 19.80 -6.70
N SER A 228 -7.33 20.49 -7.61
CA SER A 228 -6.72 21.39 -8.60
C SER A 228 -7.30 22.80 -8.60
N ASP A 229 -8.39 23.04 -7.87
CA ASP A 229 -8.98 24.37 -7.75
C ASP A 229 -8.07 25.28 -6.91
N ALA A 230 -7.92 26.54 -7.33
CA ALA A 230 -7.00 27.48 -6.68
C ALA A 230 -7.44 27.88 -5.27
N GLU A 231 -8.75 27.95 -5.00
CA GLU A 231 -9.29 28.27 -3.68
C GLU A 231 -9.07 27.09 -2.73
N GLU A 232 -9.41 25.88 -3.17
CA GLU A 232 -9.16 24.64 -2.40
C GLU A 232 -7.66 24.45 -2.10
N LEU A 233 -6.79 24.73 -3.08
CA LEU A 233 -5.34 24.68 -2.88
C LEU A 233 -4.85 25.72 -1.88
N ALA A 234 -5.35 26.95 -1.94
CA ALA A 234 -4.98 28.00 -1.00
C ALA A 234 -5.37 27.61 0.44
N GLU A 235 -6.51 26.94 0.60
CA GLU A 235 -6.93 26.42 1.90
C GLU A 235 -6.06 25.27 2.38
N ILE A 236 -5.68 24.34 1.50
CA ILE A 236 -4.70 23.29 1.83
C ILE A 236 -3.38 23.91 2.27
N HIS A 237 -2.89 24.91 1.55
CA HIS A 237 -1.63 25.59 1.89
C HIS A 237 -1.72 26.28 3.26
N ALA A 238 -2.87 26.86 3.60
CA ALA A 238 -3.12 27.49 4.90
C ALA A 238 -3.19 26.49 6.06
N MET A 239 -3.42 25.20 5.78
CA MET A 239 -3.38 24.15 6.80
C MET A 239 -1.94 23.70 7.15
N HIS A 240 -0.93 24.20 6.43
CA HIS A 240 0.49 23.90 6.67
C HIS A 240 0.78 22.38 6.82
N PRO A 241 0.50 21.56 5.79
CA PRO A 241 0.69 20.12 5.89
C PRO A 241 2.18 19.78 6.09
N GLU A 242 2.45 18.86 7.02
CA GLU A 242 3.79 18.34 7.29
C GLU A 242 3.83 16.84 6.99
N LEU A 243 4.92 16.37 6.36
CA LEU A 243 5.09 14.97 6.02
C LEU A 243 6.45 14.45 6.50
N ASP A 244 6.40 13.55 7.47
CA ASP A 244 7.56 12.85 7.99
C ASP A 244 7.78 11.54 7.21
N LEU A 245 8.99 11.36 6.69
CA LEU A 245 9.40 10.21 5.88
C LEU A 245 10.45 9.38 6.61
N TYR A 246 10.09 8.19 7.05
CA TYR A 246 11.02 7.22 7.63
C TYR A 246 11.49 6.26 6.53
N ILE A 247 12.76 6.40 6.15
CA ILE A 247 13.29 5.77 4.94
C ILE A 247 14.46 4.85 5.21
N ALA A 248 14.44 3.66 4.61
CA ALA A 248 15.58 2.77 4.59
C ALA A 248 16.51 3.18 3.43
N LEU A 249 17.74 3.57 3.73
CA LEU A 249 18.65 4.16 2.74
C LEU A 249 19.10 3.14 1.68
N GLU A 250 19.13 1.86 2.04
CA GLU A 250 19.41 0.74 1.15
C GLU A 250 18.21 0.26 0.32
N ASP A 251 17.03 0.86 0.48
CA ASP A 251 15.82 0.48 -0.24
C ASP A 251 15.54 1.41 -1.45
N PRO A 252 15.44 0.86 -2.69
CA PRO A 252 15.11 1.67 -3.86
C PRO A 252 13.69 2.26 -3.81
N ILE A 253 12.75 1.66 -3.08
CA ILE A 253 11.39 2.20 -2.97
C ILE A 253 11.40 3.49 -2.16
N SER A 254 12.19 3.55 -1.08
CA SER A 254 12.45 4.76 -0.31
C SER A 254 12.98 5.92 -1.18
N TRP A 255 13.90 5.66 -2.12
CA TRP A 255 14.35 6.65 -3.10
C TRP A 255 13.24 7.10 -4.05
N LEU A 256 12.56 6.14 -4.69
CA LEU A 256 11.51 6.42 -5.67
C LEU A 256 10.38 7.26 -5.05
N LEU A 257 10.02 6.96 -3.80
CA LEU A 257 9.00 7.66 -3.05
C LEU A 257 9.43 9.07 -2.67
N LEU A 258 10.62 9.25 -2.09
CA LEU A 258 11.11 10.59 -1.72
C LEU A 258 11.19 11.49 -2.96
N ALA A 259 11.76 10.98 -4.05
CA ALA A 259 11.91 11.74 -5.28
C ALA A 259 10.55 12.15 -5.85
N TYR A 260 9.61 11.21 -5.96
CA TYR A 260 8.26 11.51 -6.45
C TYR A 260 7.55 12.56 -5.59
N ILE A 261 7.55 12.38 -4.26
CA ILE A 261 6.87 13.32 -3.35
C ILE A 261 7.50 14.71 -3.43
N LYS A 262 8.83 14.78 -3.43
CA LYS A 262 9.55 16.05 -3.50
C LYS A 262 9.33 16.77 -4.83
N GLU A 263 9.36 16.04 -5.94
CA GLU A 263 9.27 16.61 -7.29
C GLU A 263 7.84 16.99 -7.68
N GLU A 264 6.85 16.19 -7.27
CA GLU A 264 5.47 16.31 -7.78
C GLU A 264 4.48 16.83 -6.72
N LEU A 265 4.60 16.44 -5.45
CA LEU A 265 3.57 16.73 -4.44
C LEU A 265 3.93 17.89 -3.51
N ALA A 266 5.17 17.96 -3.03
CA ALA A 266 5.54 18.84 -1.92
C ALA A 266 5.35 20.31 -2.26
N ASN A 267 5.81 20.73 -3.45
CA ASN A 267 5.63 22.11 -3.90
C ASN A 267 4.16 22.41 -4.25
N TYR A 268 3.45 21.44 -4.85
CA TYR A 268 2.08 21.64 -5.31
C TYR A 268 1.11 21.87 -4.13
N TYR A 269 1.25 21.07 -3.08
CA TYR A 269 0.42 21.14 -1.87
C TYR A 269 1.04 21.95 -0.73
N ASN A 270 2.20 22.58 -0.95
CA ASN A 270 2.98 23.29 0.07
C ASN A 270 3.24 22.43 1.33
N ILE A 271 3.63 21.18 1.11
CA ILE A 271 3.93 20.21 2.18
C ILE A 271 5.35 20.43 2.67
N GLN A 272 5.50 20.65 3.97
CA GLN A 272 6.80 20.64 4.64
C GLN A 272 7.27 19.20 4.83
N LEU A 273 8.32 18.81 4.09
CA LEU A 273 8.90 17.49 4.19
C LEU A 273 9.94 17.42 5.31
N ASN A 274 9.91 16.34 6.09
CA ASN A 274 10.97 15.96 7.02
C ASN A 274 11.41 14.53 6.73
N VAL A 275 12.72 14.26 6.80
CA VAL A 275 13.26 12.93 6.49
C VAL A 275 14.01 12.36 7.70
N TYR A 276 13.71 11.11 8.01
CA TYR A 276 14.29 10.32 9.10
C TYR A 276 14.97 9.09 8.50
N PRO A 277 16.28 9.14 8.24
CA PRO A 277 17.00 7.96 7.77
C PRO A 277 17.02 6.87 8.84
N LEU A 278 16.73 5.64 8.43
CA LEU A 278 16.78 4.47 9.30
C LEU A 278 18.16 3.81 9.28
N SER A 279 18.44 2.97 10.28
CA SER A 279 19.64 2.15 10.27
C SER A 279 19.57 1.07 9.17
N TYR A 280 20.70 0.40 8.93
CA TYR A 280 20.76 -0.63 7.90
C TYR A 280 20.02 -1.91 8.34
N HIS A 281 18.97 -2.28 7.61
CA HIS A 281 18.11 -3.43 7.90
C HIS A 281 18.46 -4.69 7.10
N ALA A 282 19.58 -4.71 6.38
CA ALA A 282 20.00 -5.85 5.56
C ALA A 282 18.95 -6.30 4.52
N LYS A 283 18.12 -5.35 4.03
CA LYS A 283 17.25 -5.56 2.87
C LYS A 283 18.13 -5.68 1.62
N ASP A 284 18.55 -6.91 1.28
CA ASP A 284 19.37 -7.19 0.10
C ASP A 284 18.56 -7.82 -1.06
N PHE A 285 17.31 -8.23 -0.79
CA PHE A 285 16.37 -8.83 -1.73
C PHE A 285 15.20 -7.88 -1.99
N PHE A 286 15.06 -7.46 -3.25
CA PHE A 286 14.00 -6.55 -3.68
C PHE A 286 13.22 -7.13 -4.85
N ASP A 287 11.94 -6.81 -4.94
CA ASP A 287 11.20 -6.99 -6.18
C ASP A 287 11.64 -5.90 -7.19
N TRP A 288 12.71 -6.18 -7.92
CA TRP A 288 13.22 -5.31 -8.97
C TRP A 288 12.17 -5.05 -10.07
N SER A 289 11.23 -5.97 -10.27
CA SER A 289 10.15 -5.80 -11.22
C SER A 289 9.16 -4.74 -10.72
N LEU A 290 8.91 -4.67 -9.41
CA LEU A 290 8.13 -3.60 -8.78
C LEU A 290 8.87 -2.27 -8.92
N ALA A 291 10.12 -2.16 -8.46
CA ALA A 291 10.91 -0.92 -8.57
C ALA A 291 10.97 -0.39 -10.02
N THR A 292 11.15 -1.27 -11.01
CA THR A 292 11.16 -0.87 -12.43
C THR A 292 9.80 -0.39 -12.92
N ARG A 293 8.70 -1.02 -12.51
CA ARG A 293 7.35 -0.56 -12.85
C ARG A 293 7.09 0.82 -12.26
N LEU A 294 7.45 1.00 -10.99
CA LEU A 294 7.26 2.24 -10.26
C LEU A 294 8.06 3.37 -10.89
N SER A 295 9.35 3.16 -11.14
CA SER A 295 10.21 4.10 -11.86
C SER A 295 9.65 4.54 -13.22
N LYS A 296 9.08 3.62 -14.00
CA LYS A 296 8.46 3.96 -15.29
C LYS A 296 7.15 4.73 -15.15
N ARG A 297 6.44 4.58 -14.03
CA ARG A 297 5.18 5.26 -13.75
C ARG A 297 5.38 6.65 -13.17
N THR A 298 6.34 6.81 -12.27
CA THR A 298 6.67 8.09 -11.64
C THR A 298 7.67 8.90 -12.45
N GLU A 299 8.23 8.33 -13.52
CA GLU A 299 9.35 8.88 -14.30
C GLU A 299 10.65 9.12 -13.52
N VAL A 300 10.68 8.76 -12.23
CA VAL A 300 11.88 8.80 -11.40
C VAL A 300 12.78 7.63 -11.79
N LYS A 301 13.98 7.93 -12.27
CA LYS A 301 14.99 6.91 -12.55
C LYS A 301 15.56 6.33 -11.25
N PHE A 302 15.92 5.05 -11.28
CA PHE A 302 16.64 4.39 -10.20
C PHE A 302 17.78 3.50 -10.72
N THR A 303 18.27 3.73 -11.94
CA THR A 303 19.47 3.04 -12.47
C THR A 303 20.36 3.99 -13.26
N PRO A 304 21.68 3.73 -13.39
CA PRO A 304 22.43 2.67 -12.68
C PRO A 304 22.53 2.93 -11.16
N PHE A 305 22.56 1.85 -10.37
CA PHE A 305 22.72 1.93 -8.92
C PHE A 305 23.87 1.07 -8.40
N CYS A 306 24.39 1.44 -7.22
CA CYS A 306 25.22 0.56 -6.40
C CYS A 306 24.54 0.41 -5.03
N ARG A 307 24.10 -0.79 -4.66
CA ARG A 307 23.34 -0.98 -3.42
C ARG A 307 24.19 -0.59 -2.20
N PRO A 308 23.66 0.23 -1.28
CA PRO A 308 24.33 0.53 -0.03
C PRO A 308 24.67 -0.73 0.77
N THR A 309 25.77 -0.65 1.51
CA THR A 309 26.14 -1.61 2.56
C THR A 309 25.95 -0.92 3.90
N ALA A 310 26.03 -1.64 5.03
CA ALA A 310 25.97 -1.01 6.35
C ALA A 310 26.92 0.19 6.49
N ASP A 311 28.18 0.06 6.04
CA ASP A 311 29.16 1.16 6.04
C ASP A 311 28.73 2.32 5.12
N GLY A 312 28.15 1.98 3.96
CA GLY A 312 27.62 2.96 3.01
C GLY A 312 26.44 3.75 3.59
N THR A 313 25.47 3.05 4.20
CA THR A 313 24.32 3.63 4.89
C THR A 313 24.76 4.56 6.03
N LEU A 314 25.76 4.16 6.83
CA LEU A 314 26.30 5.02 7.87
C LEU A 314 26.97 6.28 7.29
N ASN A 315 27.70 6.16 6.19
CA ASN A 315 28.32 7.31 5.52
C ASN A 315 27.28 8.24 4.87
N MET A 316 26.18 7.70 4.34
CA MET A 316 25.03 8.48 3.87
C MET A 316 24.43 9.30 5.01
N ALA A 317 24.16 8.66 6.14
CA ALA A 317 23.64 9.33 7.33
C ALA A 317 24.61 10.41 7.86
N ARG A 318 25.93 10.17 7.82
CA ARG A 318 26.93 11.19 8.17
C ARG A 318 26.85 12.41 7.28
N LEU A 319 26.73 12.24 5.96
CA LEU A 319 26.54 13.38 5.05
C LEU A 319 25.26 14.15 5.40
N PHE A 320 24.16 13.43 5.61
CA PHE A 320 22.85 13.99 5.95
C PHE A 320 22.85 14.82 7.24
N TYR A 321 23.46 14.32 8.32
CA TYR A 321 23.51 15.03 9.59
C TYR A 321 24.58 16.13 9.66
N SER A 322 25.42 16.25 8.63
CA SER A 322 26.47 17.30 8.58
C SER A 322 25.97 18.63 8.00
N VAL A 323 24.69 18.73 7.66
CA VAL A 323 24.07 19.96 7.16
C VAL A 323 22.98 20.46 8.10
N PRO A 324 22.65 21.77 8.06
CA PRO A 324 21.53 22.34 8.79
C PRO A 324 20.20 21.66 8.45
N GLU A 325 19.26 21.69 9.39
CA GLU A 325 17.98 21.00 9.27
C GLU A 325 17.19 21.43 8.03
N GLU A 326 17.26 22.71 7.67
CA GLU A 326 16.57 23.29 6.52
C GLU A 326 17.08 22.74 5.17
N GLN A 327 18.29 22.17 5.14
CA GLN A 327 18.92 21.63 3.93
C GLN A 327 18.82 20.10 3.84
N ARG A 328 18.37 19.43 4.91
CA ARG A 328 18.43 17.97 5.05
C ARG A 328 17.66 17.22 3.98
N VAL A 329 16.50 17.73 3.57
CA VAL A 329 15.67 17.09 2.53
C VAL A 329 16.37 17.11 1.17
N ASP A 330 16.89 18.27 0.77
CA ASP A 330 17.61 18.42 -0.50
C ASP A 330 18.89 17.59 -0.51
N VAL A 331 19.63 17.58 0.61
CA VAL A 331 20.84 16.77 0.77
C VAL A 331 20.53 15.28 0.72
N MET A 332 19.47 14.82 1.38
CA MET A 332 19.05 13.41 1.30
C MET A 332 18.66 13.02 -0.13
N TYR A 333 17.95 13.90 -0.83
CA TYR A 333 17.59 13.70 -2.22
C TYR A 333 18.85 13.52 -3.09
N GLU A 334 19.85 14.39 -2.97
CA GLU A 334 21.12 14.28 -3.72
C GLU A 334 21.93 13.02 -3.34
N ILE A 335 21.95 12.65 -2.05
CA ILE A 335 22.61 11.44 -1.56
C ILE A 335 21.99 10.19 -2.20
N LEU A 336 20.66 10.06 -2.13
CA LEU A 336 19.95 8.92 -2.71
C LEU A 336 20.06 8.93 -4.23
N GLN A 337 19.99 10.09 -4.87
CA GLN A 337 20.20 10.23 -6.31
C GLN A 337 21.60 9.72 -6.71
N ALA A 338 22.65 10.06 -5.95
CA ALA A 338 24.01 9.60 -6.21
C ALA A 338 24.15 8.08 -6.15
N VAL A 339 23.50 7.43 -5.20
CA VAL A 339 23.51 5.97 -5.01
C VAL A 339 22.66 5.27 -6.06
N TRP A 340 21.40 5.69 -6.19
CA TRP A 340 20.37 4.99 -6.95
C TRP A 340 20.30 5.38 -8.41
N THR A 341 20.88 6.51 -8.84
CA THR A 341 20.86 6.90 -10.27
C THR A 341 22.25 7.12 -10.87
N LYS A 342 23.25 7.42 -10.02
CA LYS A 342 24.64 7.66 -10.47
C LYS A 342 25.58 6.50 -10.12
N GLY A 343 25.06 5.42 -9.51
CA GLY A 343 25.82 4.20 -9.20
C GLY A 343 26.96 4.38 -8.19
N GLN A 344 26.91 5.41 -7.34
CA GLN A 344 27.99 5.68 -6.38
C GLN A 344 27.96 4.74 -5.18
N ASP A 345 29.05 3.99 -4.97
CA ASP A 345 29.33 3.25 -3.74
C ASP A 345 29.82 4.19 -2.63
N LEU A 346 28.98 4.57 -1.66
CA LEU A 346 29.37 5.46 -0.56
C LEU A 346 30.15 4.77 0.58
N ALA A 347 30.39 3.46 0.49
CA ALA A 347 31.46 2.81 1.27
C ALA A 347 32.84 3.02 0.62
N PHE A 348 32.90 3.49 -0.63
CA PHE A 348 34.15 3.81 -1.32
C PHE A 348 34.58 5.26 -1.08
N LYS A 349 35.73 5.43 -0.42
CA LYS A 349 36.26 6.75 -0.03
C LYS A 349 36.28 7.80 -1.15
N PRO A 350 36.73 7.51 -2.40
CA PRO A 350 36.69 8.49 -3.49
C PRO A 350 35.29 8.97 -3.87
N HIS A 351 34.28 8.09 -3.87
CA HIS A 351 32.90 8.50 -4.13
C HIS A 351 32.36 9.36 -2.98
N LEU A 352 32.58 8.93 -1.73
CA LEU A 352 32.18 9.67 -0.54
C LEU A 352 32.82 11.07 -0.51
N GLN A 353 34.11 11.19 -0.80
CA GLN A 353 34.82 12.47 -0.82
C GLN A 353 34.31 13.40 -1.92
N ARG A 354 34.00 12.85 -3.11
CA ARG A 354 33.40 13.61 -4.20
C ARG A 354 32.02 14.14 -3.82
N LEU A 355 31.13 13.28 -3.31
CA LEU A 355 29.80 13.71 -2.89
C LEU A 355 29.85 14.72 -1.74
N LYS A 356 30.77 14.55 -0.78
CA LYS A 356 31.01 15.53 0.29
C LYS A 356 31.39 16.91 -0.26
N GLN A 357 32.20 16.96 -1.32
CA GLN A 357 32.57 18.21 -2.00
C GLN A 357 31.39 18.80 -2.79
N ASP A 358 30.66 17.96 -3.51
CA ASP A 358 29.48 18.37 -4.30
C ASP A 358 28.37 18.96 -3.40
N LEU A 359 28.25 18.47 -2.15
CA LEU A 359 27.32 18.96 -1.12
C LEU A 359 27.86 20.13 -0.27
N ASP A 360 29.05 20.65 -0.57
CA ASP A 360 29.73 21.72 0.19
C ASP A 360 29.90 21.44 1.70
N ILE A 361 30.09 20.16 2.07
CA ILE A 361 30.26 19.77 3.47
C ILE A 361 31.74 19.90 3.86
N ALA A 362 32.07 20.94 4.63
CA ALA A 362 33.43 21.17 5.11
C ALA A 362 33.90 20.09 6.10
N HIS A 363 33.07 19.79 7.10
CA HIS A 363 33.36 18.83 8.16
C HIS A 363 32.18 17.90 8.38
N PHE A 364 32.47 16.67 8.79
CA PHE A 364 31.40 15.79 9.26
C PHE A 364 30.94 16.24 10.65
N VAL A 365 29.69 15.96 10.98
CA VAL A 365 29.16 16.14 12.33
C VAL A 365 29.96 15.31 13.35
N ASP A 366 30.16 15.88 14.54
CA ASP A 366 30.86 15.20 15.66
C ASP A 366 29.93 14.27 16.46
N ASP A 367 28.61 14.39 16.26
CA ASP A 367 27.59 13.58 16.92
C ASP A 367 27.70 12.10 16.56
N ASP A 368 27.24 11.25 17.48
CA ASP A 368 27.11 9.81 17.23
C ASP A 368 25.91 9.55 16.31
N VAL A 369 26.17 9.59 15.01
CA VAL A 369 25.19 9.29 13.96
C VAL A 369 24.54 7.92 14.14
N ALA A 370 25.24 6.93 14.71
CA ALA A 370 24.64 5.61 14.91
C ALA A 370 23.53 5.66 15.97
N GLU A 371 23.71 6.43 17.04
CA GLU A 371 22.66 6.64 18.05
C GLU A 371 21.50 7.48 17.48
N LEU A 372 21.76 8.46 16.60
CA LEU A 372 20.69 9.19 15.89
C LEU A 372 19.84 8.27 15.01
N LEU A 373 20.46 7.36 14.25
CA LEU A 373 19.75 6.38 13.44
C LEU A 373 18.91 5.43 14.31
N LYS A 374 19.46 4.97 15.43
CA LYS A 374 18.74 4.12 16.38
C LYS A 374 17.54 4.82 17.01
N ALA A 375 17.65 6.12 17.28
CA ALA A 375 16.52 6.92 17.74
C ALA A 375 15.43 7.04 16.65
N ASN A 376 15.81 7.18 15.38
CA ASN A 376 14.86 7.13 14.26
C ASN A 376 14.20 5.76 14.14
N ASP A 377 14.94 4.67 14.30
CA ASP A 377 14.40 3.30 14.27
C ASP A 377 13.34 3.11 15.37
N GLN A 378 13.59 3.63 16.57
CA GLN A 378 12.61 3.57 17.66
C GLN A 378 11.33 4.34 17.31
N LYS A 379 11.45 5.59 16.85
CA LYS A 379 10.30 6.39 16.41
C LYS A 379 9.53 5.71 15.27
N CYS A 380 10.24 5.05 14.36
CA CYS A 380 9.69 4.30 13.24
C CYS A 380 8.90 3.07 13.72
N ALA A 381 9.45 2.32 14.69
CA ALA A 381 8.77 1.16 15.27
C ALA A 381 7.47 1.53 15.98
N GLU A 382 7.42 2.69 16.65
CA GLU A 382 6.22 3.23 17.31
C GLU A 382 5.07 3.55 16.33
N LYS A 383 5.32 3.52 15.02
CA LYS A 383 4.30 3.72 13.97
C LYS A 383 3.50 2.46 13.65
N HIS A 384 3.94 1.29 14.14
CA HIS A 384 3.28 -0.01 13.95
C HIS A 384 2.87 -0.30 12.50
N GLN A 385 3.76 -0.03 11.53
CA GLN A 385 3.54 -0.31 10.11
C GLN A 385 4.25 -1.58 9.67
N PRO A 386 3.72 -2.31 8.67
CA PRO A 386 4.25 -3.60 8.28
C PRO A 386 5.43 -3.54 7.31
N ASP A 387 5.76 -2.40 6.72
CA ASP A 387 6.92 -2.26 5.85
C ASP A 387 7.38 -0.80 5.70
N PHE A 388 8.57 -0.60 5.11
CA PHE A 388 9.14 0.69 4.77
C PHE A 388 8.91 1.05 3.29
N PRO A 389 8.99 2.34 2.92
CA PRO A 389 9.05 3.51 3.80
C PRO A 389 7.72 3.77 4.54
N ILE A 390 7.82 4.41 5.71
CA ILE A 390 6.66 4.89 6.49
C ILE A 390 6.51 6.39 6.28
N LEU A 391 5.26 6.82 6.10
CA LEU A 391 4.85 8.19 5.94
C LEU A 391 3.93 8.58 7.10
N GLU A 392 4.17 9.75 7.66
CA GLU A 392 3.30 10.36 8.66
C GLU A 392 2.93 11.78 8.22
N LEU A 393 1.67 11.93 7.80
CA LEU A 393 1.10 13.21 7.37
C LEU A 393 0.39 13.86 8.55
N ARG A 394 0.78 15.09 8.88
CA ARG A 394 0.07 15.96 9.83
C ARG A 394 -0.55 17.12 9.08
N VAL A 395 -1.86 17.31 9.27
CA VAL A 395 -2.61 18.40 8.66
C VAL A 395 -3.83 18.72 9.52
N ASP A 396 -4.10 20.01 9.75
CA ASP A 396 -5.25 20.47 10.54
C ASP A 396 -5.37 19.81 11.94
N GLY A 397 -4.22 19.66 12.62
CA GLY A 397 -4.14 19.02 13.94
C GLY A 397 -4.40 17.51 13.96
N LYS A 398 -4.62 16.87 12.81
CA LYS A 398 -4.80 15.42 12.66
C LYS A 398 -3.51 14.76 12.16
N GLN A 399 -3.33 13.50 12.51
CA GLN A 399 -2.17 12.69 12.17
C GLN A 399 -2.61 11.42 11.45
N TYR A 400 -1.96 11.12 10.34
CA TYR A 400 -2.24 9.95 9.51
C TYR A 400 -0.94 9.21 9.21
N VAL A 401 -0.91 7.93 9.51
CA VAL A 401 0.28 7.07 9.34
C VAL A 401 -0.05 5.96 8.34
N PHE A 402 0.80 5.80 7.34
CA PHE A 402 0.66 4.79 6.29
C PHE A 402 2.04 4.43 5.74
N ASN A 403 2.12 3.34 4.98
CA ASN A 403 3.37 2.86 4.42
C ASN A 403 3.19 2.41 2.97
N SER A 404 4.31 2.12 2.31
CA SER A 404 4.35 1.63 0.92
C SER A 404 4.01 2.67 -0.14
N LEU A 405 4.57 2.47 -1.34
CA LEU A 405 4.26 3.31 -2.48
C LEU A 405 2.80 3.16 -2.96
N TYR A 406 2.16 2.01 -2.69
CA TYR A 406 0.74 1.78 -2.98
C TYR A 406 -0.21 2.65 -2.17
N ARG A 407 0.31 3.47 -1.25
CA ARG A 407 -0.46 4.39 -0.42
C ARG A 407 0.02 5.83 -0.54
N VAL A 408 0.97 6.16 -1.42
CA VAL A 408 1.44 7.56 -1.61
C VAL A 408 0.32 8.51 -2.02
N TRP A 409 -0.60 8.03 -2.87
CA TRP A 409 -1.82 8.77 -3.25
C TRP A 409 -2.72 9.12 -2.05
N MET A 410 -2.55 8.45 -0.90
CA MET A 410 -3.30 8.80 0.32
C MET A 410 -3.00 10.23 0.76
N ILE A 411 -1.83 10.79 0.43
CA ILE A 411 -1.51 12.18 0.75
C ILE A 411 -2.61 13.09 0.20
N GLU A 412 -2.87 13.00 -1.10
CA GLU A 412 -3.87 13.85 -1.78
C GLU A 412 -5.30 13.53 -1.30
N SER A 413 -5.61 12.26 -1.10
CA SER A 413 -6.93 11.85 -0.59
C SER A 413 -7.20 12.33 0.83
N ILE A 414 -6.19 12.31 1.70
CA ILE A 414 -6.29 12.83 3.07
C ILE A 414 -6.49 14.35 3.03
N LEU A 415 -5.70 15.07 2.22
CA LEU A 415 -5.84 16.52 2.09
C LEU A 415 -7.23 16.92 1.61
N SER A 416 -7.74 16.26 0.56
CA SER A 416 -9.09 16.45 0.04
C SER A 416 -10.17 16.15 1.10
N ASN A 417 -10.07 15.01 1.80
CA ASN A 417 -11.03 14.65 2.85
C ASN A 417 -11.03 15.61 4.04
N VAL A 418 -9.85 16.10 4.45
CA VAL A 418 -9.74 17.07 5.54
C VAL A 418 -10.38 18.39 5.13
N LEU A 419 -10.15 18.83 3.90
CA LEU A 419 -10.80 20.02 3.34
C LEU A 419 -12.33 19.88 3.32
N GLU A 420 -12.86 18.76 2.83
CA GLU A 420 -14.30 18.50 2.85
C GLU A 420 -14.90 18.52 4.28
N GLN A 421 -14.19 17.97 5.26
CA GLN A 421 -14.62 17.97 6.66
C GLN A 421 -14.64 19.38 7.25
N LYS A 422 -13.66 20.21 6.87
CA LYS A 422 -13.60 21.62 7.26
C LYS A 422 -14.80 22.39 6.71
N TYR A 423 -15.10 22.24 5.41
CA TYR A 423 -16.29 22.85 4.80
C TYR A 423 -17.61 22.42 5.44
N LYS A 424 -17.76 21.12 5.78
CA LYS A 424 -18.94 20.65 6.50
C LYS A 424 -19.05 21.31 7.88
N SER A 425 -17.94 21.44 8.60
CA SER A 425 -17.90 22.04 9.93
C SER A 425 -18.21 23.55 9.91
N ASP A 426 -17.67 24.26 8.92
CA ASP A 426 -17.89 25.71 8.74
C ASP A 426 -19.36 25.99 8.37
N ASN A 427 -19.93 25.21 7.44
CA ASN A 427 -21.35 25.31 7.08
C ASN A 427 -22.27 25.02 8.27
N ASP A 428 -21.98 23.98 9.07
CA ASP A 428 -22.76 23.65 10.27
C ASP A 428 -22.66 24.76 11.34
N ALA A 429 -21.51 25.41 11.45
CA ALA A 429 -21.31 26.54 12.37
C ALA A 429 -22.08 27.78 11.90
N GLU A 430 -22.07 28.10 10.60
CA GLU A 430 -22.86 29.19 10.02
C GLU A 430 -24.37 28.96 10.21
N LEU A 431 -24.85 27.75 9.94
CA LEU A 431 -26.26 27.39 10.12
C LEU A 431 -26.70 27.55 11.59
N LYS A 432 -25.89 27.10 12.55
CA LYS A 432 -26.17 27.31 13.98
C LYS A 432 -26.19 28.79 14.36
N HIS A 433 -25.27 29.59 13.82
CA HIS A 433 -25.23 31.03 14.10
C HIS A 433 -26.46 31.77 13.54
N ILE A 434 -26.98 31.33 12.39
CA ILE A 434 -28.22 31.85 11.80
C ILE A 434 -29.43 31.45 12.66
N GLU A 435 -29.51 30.19 13.10
CA GLU A 435 -30.58 29.70 13.98
C GLU A 435 -30.61 30.44 15.32
N ASP A 436 -29.44 30.66 15.95
CA ASP A 436 -29.33 31.36 17.23
C ASP A 436 -29.73 32.84 17.11
N ASN A 437 -29.33 33.53 16.04
CA ASN A 437 -29.76 34.90 15.77
C ASN A 437 -31.27 34.99 15.51
N SER A 438 -31.84 34.05 14.74
CA SER A 438 -33.29 34.02 14.48
C SER A 438 -34.12 33.72 15.73
N ASN A 439 -33.59 32.91 16.65
CA ASN A 439 -34.22 32.60 17.93
C ASN A 439 -34.09 33.75 18.94
N ALA A 440 -33.01 34.55 18.86
CA ALA A 440 -32.85 35.76 19.65
C ALA A 440 -33.84 36.86 19.20
N GLU A 441 -34.02 37.04 17.89
CA GLU A 441 -35.00 38.00 17.33
C GLU A 441 -36.45 37.61 17.63
N ARG A 442 -36.78 36.31 17.72
CA ARG A 442 -38.12 35.83 18.10
C ARG A 442 -38.45 35.94 19.59
N LYS A 443 -37.45 36.19 20.44
CA LYS A 443 -37.62 36.37 21.90
C LYS A 443 -37.69 37.84 22.33
N MET A 444 -37.42 38.77 21.41
CA MET A 444 -37.74 40.20 21.55
C MET A 444 -39.13 40.48 20.99
#